data_AF-A0A6V7MDH2-F1
#
_entry.id   AF-A0A6V7MDH2-F1
#
_cell.length_a   1.000
_cell.length_b   1.000
_cell.length_c   1.000
_cell.angle_alpha   90.00
_cell.angle_beta   90.00
_cell.angle_gamma   90.00
#
_symmetry.space_group_name_H-M   'P 1'
#
loop_
_entity.id
_entity.type
_entity.pdbx_description
1 polymer ?
#
loop_
_entity_poly.entity_id
_entity_poly.type
_entity_poly.pdbx_seq_one_letter_code
_entity_poly.pdbx_strand_id
1 'polypeptide(L)' 'TNLAFDKLTESHVGIAHTRWATHGVPSAVNAHPQRSDEDQGFVVVHN' A
#
# COMPACT_ATOMS: atom_id res chain seq x y z
N THR A 1 -14.76 25.41 26.10
CA THR A 1 -14.14 24.92 24.86
C THR A 1 -14.83 23.64 24.47
N ASN A 2 -15.56 23.66 23.36
CA ASN A 2 -16.32 22.51 22.87
C ASN A 2 -15.35 21.64 22.05
N LEU A 3 -14.79 20.61 22.68
CA LEU A 3 -13.88 19.67 22.02
C LEU A 3 -14.74 18.63 21.31
N ALA A 4 -14.62 18.55 19.98
CA ALA A 4 -15.40 17.64 19.15
C ALA A 4 -14.81 16.22 19.22
N PHE A 5 -15.13 15.50 20.29
CA PHE A 5 -14.66 14.12 20.52
C PHE A 5 -15.26 13.10 19.54
N ASP A 6 -16.43 13.39 18.95
CA ASP A 6 -17.11 12.51 17.98
C ASP A 6 -16.74 12.81 16.52
N LYS A 7 -15.73 13.66 16.29
CA LYS A 7 -15.32 14.03 14.94
C LYS A 7 -14.51 12.88 14.33
N LEU A 8 -15.14 12.13 13.43
CA LEU A 8 -14.44 11.21 12.53
C LEU A 8 -13.61 12.01 11.53
N THR A 9 -12.30 11.86 11.57
CA THR A 9 -11.38 12.43 10.59
C THR A 9 -10.99 11.36 9.58
N GLU A 10 -11.33 11.57 8.32
CA GLU A 10 -10.80 10.75 7.24
C GLU A 10 -9.27 10.91 7.19
N SER A 11 -8.57 9.78 7.24
CA SER A 11 -7.12 9.72 7.15
C SER A 11 -6.76 8.68 6.12
N HIS A 12 -5.89 9.04 5.18
CA HIS A 12 -5.42 8.16 4.13
C HIS A 12 -3.91 7.97 4.23
N VAL A 13 -3.46 6.76 3.94
CA VAL A 13 -2.04 6.40 3.85
C VAL A 13 -1.80 5.71 2.52
N GLY A 14 -0.83 6.21 1.76
CA GLY A 14 -0.40 5.63 0.49
C GLY A 14 1.08 5.26 0.54
N ILE A 15 1.44 4.16 -0.13
CA ILE A 15 2.82 3.70 -0.30
C ILE A 15 3.08 3.42 -1.79
N ALA A 16 4.32 3.63 -2.24
CA ALA A 16 4.74 3.42 -3.63
C ALA A 16 6.15 2.85 -3.69
N HIS A 17 6.49 2.17 -4.79
CA HIS A 17 7.80 1.55 -4.98
C HIS A 17 8.21 1.50 -6.46
N THR A 18 9.48 1.77 -6.71
CA THR A 18 10.12 1.56 -8.01
C THR A 18 11.04 0.35 -7.90
N ARG A 19 10.68 -0.75 -8.56
CA ARG A 19 11.45 -2.00 -8.55
C ARG A 19 12.42 -2.07 -9.72
N TRP A 20 13.70 -2.32 -9.44
CA TRP A 20 14.67 -2.76 -10.46
C TRP A 20 14.66 -4.29 -10.55
N ALA A 21 14.10 -4.84 -11.64
CA ALA A 21 13.96 -6.29 -11.78
C ALA A 21 15.30 -6.97 -12.10
N THR A 22 15.85 -7.71 -11.13
CA THR A 22 17.03 -8.58 -11.33
C THR A 22 16.64 -10.01 -11.72
N HIS A 23 15.47 -10.47 -11.29
CA HIS A 23 14.87 -11.77 -11.61
C HIS A 23 13.38 -11.60 -11.91
N GLY A 24 12.89 -12.36 -12.89
CA GLY A 24 11.53 -12.22 -13.43
C GLY A 24 11.36 -10.96 -14.28
N VAL A 25 10.49 -11.03 -15.29
CA VAL A 25 10.27 -9.90 -16.19
C VAL A 25 9.61 -8.72 -15.45
N PRO A 26 9.92 -7.46 -15.82
CA PRO A 26 9.12 -6.32 -15.42
C PRO A 26 7.67 -6.49 -15.90
N SER A 27 6.74 -6.57 -14.96
CA SER A 27 5.31 -6.72 -15.23
C SER A 27 4.50 -6.14 -14.08
N ALA A 28 3.22 -5.86 -14.30
CA ALA A 28 2.33 -5.38 -13.25
C ALA A 28 2.21 -6.36 -12.08
N VAL A 29 2.18 -7.67 -12.36
CA VAL A 29 2.13 -8.73 -11.34
C VAL A 29 3.39 -8.76 -10.47
N ASN A 30 4.56 -8.50 -11.07
CA ASN A 30 5.85 -8.51 -10.38
C ASN A 30 6.24 -7.14 -9.81
N ALA A 31 5.42 -6.11 -10.00
CA ALA A 31 5.61 -4.79 -9.42
C ALA A 31 5.13 -4.76 -7.97
N HIS A 32 5.55 -3.75 -7.21
CA HIS A 32 5.08 -3.52 -5.86
C HIS A 32 4.01 -2.41 -5.85
N PRO A 33 3.12 -2.37 -4.85
CA PRO A 33 3.02 -3.24 -3.66
C PRO A 33 2.55 -4.67 -3.98
N GLN A 34 3.06 -5.65 -3.23
CA GLN A 34 2.56 -7.03 -3.28
C GLN A 34 1.45 -7.23 -2.24
N ARG A 35 0.38 -7.92 -2.63
CA ARG A 35 -0.80 -8.20 -1.79
C ARG A 35 -0.75 -9.62 -1.23
N SER A 36 -1.29 -9.83 -0.02
CA SER A 36 -1.38 -11.16 0.62
C SER A 36 -2.39 -12.09 -0.04
N ASP A 37 -3.48 -11.53 -0.55
CA ASP A 37 -4.66 -12.21 -1.07
C ASP A 37 -5.38 -11.32 -2.10
N GLU A 38 -6.47 -11.82 -2.69
CA GLU A 38 -7.24 -11.09 -3.70
C GLU A 38 -7.94 -9.84 -3.13
N ASP A 39 -8.28 -9.87 -1.84
CA ASP A 39 -8.98 -8.82 -1.10
C ASP A 39 -8.05 -7.72 -0.57
N GLN A 40 -6.72 -7.89 -0.73
CA GLN A 40 -5.70 -6.93 -0.31
C GLN A 40 -5.67 -6.71 1.22
N GLY A 41 -5.92 -7.77 2.00
CA GLY A 41 -5.91 -7.70 3.46
C GLY A 41 -4.60 -7.11 4.03
N PHE A 42 -3.46 -7.41 3.38
CA PHE A 42 -2.18 -6.77 3.62
C PHE A 42 -1.46 -6.43 2.32
N VAL A 43 -0.73 -5.31 2.32
CA VAL A 43 0.13 -4.89 1.21
C VAL A 43 1.53 -4.51 1.71
N VAL A 44 2.56 -4.87 0.93
CA VAL A 44 3.96 -4.62 1.29
C VAL A 44 4.77 -4.10 0.11
N VAL A 45 5.66 -3.15 0.41
CA VAL A 45 6.76 -2.74 -0.45
C VAL A 45 8.07 -3.17 0.18
N HIS A 46 9.04 -3.61 -0.62
CA HIS A 46 10.39 -3.94 -0.17
C HIS A 46 11.39 -3.58 -1.27
N ASN A 47 12.66 -3.37 -0.90
CA ASN A 47 13.75 -3.12 -1.84
C ASN A 47 14.52 -4.40 -2.15
#